data_AF-A0AAV6AKC6-F1
#
_entry.id   AF-A0AAV6AKC6-F1
#
_cell.length_a   1.000
_cell.length_b   1.000
_cell.length_c   1.000
_cell.angle_alpha   90.00
_cell.angle_beta   90.00
_cell.angle_gamma   90.00
#
_symmetry.space_group_name_H-M   'P 1'
#
loop_
_entity.id
_entity.type
_entity.pdbx_description
1 polymer ?
#
loop_
_entity_poly.entity_id
_entity_poly.type
_entity_poly.pdbx_seq_one_letter_code
_entity_poly.pdbx_strand_id
1 'polypeptide(L)'
;MTSEQIARVASVGAPLLDLRLRTGRLDLRPLVGSDAPALAEHLSDPEVTRWLARVPHPYRVADAIDWIAEEAPPGGQKYLVAR
;
A
#
# COMPACT_ATOMS: atom_id res chain seq x y z
N MET A 1 18.32 26.61 -29.32
CA MET A 1 17.30 26.48 -28.26
C MET A 1 16.01 26.06 -28.92
N THR A 2 15.84 24.75 -29.12
CA THR A 2 14.70 24.13 -29.80
C THR A 2 13.76 23.53 -28.76
N SER A 3 12.48 23.84 -28.93
CA SER A 3 11.34 23.57 -28.05
C SER A 3 10.95 22.08 -27.92
N GLU A 4 11.90 21.16 -28.09
CA GLU A 4 11.65 19.72 -28.20
C GLU A 4 11.92 18.95 -26.90
N GLN A 5 12.36 19.64 -25.83
CA GLN A 5 12.75 19.00 -24.57
C GLN A 5 11.60 18.79 -23.56
N ILE A 6 10.33 19.04 -23.92
CA ILE A 6 9.17 18.75 -23.05
C ILE A 6 8.47 17.44 -23.46
N ALA A 7 9.19 16.51 -24.09
CA ALA A 7 8.64 15.22 -24.46
C ALA A 7 8.70 14.24 -23.27
N ARG A 8 7.51 13.97 -22.72
CA ARG A 8 7.09 12.75 -22.02
C ARG A 8 7.26 12.73 -20.50
N VAL A 9 6.39 13.49 -19.81
CA VAL A 9 5.81 12.98 -18.56
C VAL A 9 5.17 11.64 -18.94
N ALA A 10 5.78 10.55 -18.48
CA ALA A 10 5.24 9.21 -18.66
C ALA A 10 3.77 9.20 -18.21
N SER A 11 2.92 8.59 -19.02
CA SER A 11 1.50 8.36 -18.77
C SER A 11 1.18 8.16 -17.29
N VAL A 12 0.28 8.98 -16.75
CA VAL A 12 -0.46 8.71 -15.51
C VAL A 12 -1.17 7.36 -15.70
N GLY A 13 -0.63 6.27 -15.16
CA GLY A 13 -1.26 4.95 -15.27
C GLY A 13 -0.33 3.74 -15.40
N ALA A 14 1.00 3.91 -15.51
CA ALA A 14 1.90 2.75 -15.36
C ALA A 14 2.12 2.51 -13.85
N PRO A 15 1.79 1.33 -13.30
CA PRO A 15 1.91 1.11 -11.88
C PRO A 15 3.39 1.11 -11.51
N LEU A 16 3.75 1.96 -10.55
CA LEU A 16 5.09 2.04 -9.97
C LEU A 16 5.31 0.86 -9.01
N LEU A 17 5.11 -0.37 -9.49
CA LEU A 17 4.98 -1.60 -8.68
C LEU A 17 6.18 -1.86 -7.77
N ASP A 18 7.33 -1.23 -8.03
CA ASP A 18 8.56 -1.35 -7.26
C ASP A 18 9.05 -0.04 -6.60
N LEU A 19 8.25 1.04 -6.61
CA LEU A 19 8.69 2.29 -6.00
C LEU A 19 8.87 2.10 -4.49
N ARG A 20 10.06 2.43 -3.98
CA ARG A 20 10.35 2.46 -2.54
C ARG A 20 10.74 3.87 -2.15
N LEU A 21 10.14 4.38 -1.07
CA LEU A 21 10.49 5.68 -0.50
C LEU A 21 11.20 5.47 0.83
N ARG A 22 12.36 6.08 0.99
CA ARG A 22 13.15 5.99 2.21
C ARG A 22 13.24 7.34 2.89
N THR A 23 13.15 7.34 4.21
CA THR A 23 13.42 8.49 5.07
C THR A 23 14.51 8.09 6.07
N GLY A 24 14.94 9.02 6.93
CA GLY A 24 15.91 8.69 7.98
C GLY A 24 15.43 7.67 9.03
N ARG A 25 14.12 7.32 9.04
CA ARG A 25 13.54 6.42 10.05
C ARG A 25 12.67 5.31 9.50
N LEU A 26 12.22 5.41 8.24
CA LEU A 26 11.16 4.57 7.68
C LEU A 26 11.42 4.28 6.21
N ASP A 27 11.12 3.05 5.82
CA ASP A 27 11.11 2.55 4.45
C ASP A 27 9.65 2.24 4.05
N LEU A 28 9.10 2.97 3.08
CA LEU A 28 7.81 2.66 2.47
C LEU A 28 8.05 1.78 1.25
N ARG A 29 7.50 0.56 1.26
CA ARG A 29 7.67 -0.42 0.17
C ARG A 29 6.35 -1.08 -0.23
N PRO A 30 6.24 -1.62 -1.46
CA PRO A 30 5.07 -2.39 -1.87
C PRO A 30 4.75 -3.48 -0.86
N LEU A 31 3.46 -3.64 -0.62
CA LEU A 31 2.92 -4.65 0.30
C LEU A 31 3.09 -6.05 -0.30
N VAL A 32 3.52 -7.02 0.50
CA VAL A 32 3.67 -8.42 0.09
C VAL A 32 2.90 -9.34 1.02
N GLY A 33 2.58 -10.56 0.58
CA GLY A 33 1.77 -11.50 1.37
C GLY A 33 2.34 -11.82 2.76
N SER A 34 3.66 -11.77 2.94
CA SER A 34 4.30 -11.96 4.25
C SER A 34 4.01 -10.84 5.26
N ASP A 35 3.42 -9.73 4.83
CA ASP A 35 3.02 -8.61 5.70
C ASP A 35 1.64 -8.84 6.35
N ALA A 36 0.89 -9.84 5.88
CA ALA A 36 -0.45 -10.14 6.37
C ALA A 36 -0.56 -10.32 7.89
N PRO A 37 0.39 -10.99 8.59
CA PRO A 37 0.33 -11.12 10.04
C PRO A 37 0.39 -9.76 10.76
N ALA A 38 1.24 -8.85 10.29
CA ALA A 38 1.38 -7.52 10.89
C ALA A 38 0.11 -6.67 10.66
N LEU A 39 -0.51 -6.77 9.48
CA LEU A 39 -1.81 -6.14 9.25
C LEU A 39 -2.87 -6.70 10.19
N ALA A 40 -2.94 -8.02 10.35
CA ALA A 40 -3.95 -8.66 11.18
C ALA A 40 -3.80 -8.27 12.67
N GLU A 41 -2.57 -8.14 13.15
CA GLU A 41 -2.29 -7.65 14.51
C GLU A 41 -2.85 -6.24 14.72
N HIS A 42 -2.52 -5.29 13.84
CA HIS A 42 -2.97 -3.90 13.98
C HIS A 42 -4.49 -3.74 13.76
N LEU A 43 -5.07 -4.51 12.84
CA LEU A 43 -6.51 -4.48 12.56
C LEU A 43 -7.33 -5.33 13.54
N SER A 44 -6.68 -6.04 14.48
CA SER A 44 -7.37 -6.65 15.61
C SER A 44 -7.58 -5.68 16.78
N ASP A 45 -6.91 -4.52 16.76
CA ASP A 45 -7.02 -3.50 17.81
C ASP A 45 -8.34 -2.71 17.70
N PRO A 46 -9.23 -2.76 18.70
CA PRO A 46 -10.47 -1.97 18.73
C PRO A 46 -10.25 -0.45 18.68
N GLU A 47 -9.13 0.04 19.23
CA GLU A 47 -8.80 1.47 19.20
C GLU A 47 -8.45 1.96 17.79
N VAL A 48 -7.91 1.08 16.95
CA VAL A 48 -7.64 1.33 15.53
C VAL A 48 -8.92 1.18 14.71
N THR A 49 -9.59 0.03 14.84
CA THR A 49 -10.70 -0.35 13.93
C THR A 49 -11.93 0.53 14.04
N ARG A 50 -12.22 1.13 15.20
CA ARG A 50 -13.34 2.08 15.39
C ARG A 50 -13.29 3.31 14.46
N TRP A 51 -12.13 3.63 13.90
CA TRP A 51 -11.93 4.76 12.99
C TRP A 51 -11.94 4.37 11.50
N LEU A 52 -12.07 3.08 11.20
CA LEU A 52 -12.03 2.56 9.84
C LEU A 52 -13.45 2.34 9.31
N ALA A 53 -13.68 2.69 8.05
CA ALA A 53 -15.01 2.65 7.45
C ALA A 53 -15.59 1.22 7.37
N ARG A 54 -14.74 0.23 7.07
CA ARG A 54 -15.15 -1.16 6.91
C ARG A 54 -13.99 -2.11 7.14
N VAL A 55 -14.02 -2.83 8.26
CA VAL A 55 -13.08 -3.91 8.60
C VAL A 55 -13.88 -5.08 9.17
N PRO A 56 -13.76 -6.30 8.61
CA PRO A 56 -14.36 -7.49 9.20
C PRO A 56 -13.90 -7.70 10.65
N HIS A 57 -14.79 -8.14 11.54
CA HIS A 57 -14.42 -8.49 12.91
C HIS A 57 -14.87 -9.91 13.28
N PRO A 58 -13.96 -10.77 13.81
CA PRO A 58 -12.54 -10.53 14.00
C PRO A 58 -11.77 -10.53 12.66
N TYR A 59 -10.80 -9.62 12.51
CA TYR A 59 -9.96 -9.54 11.31
C TYR A 59 -8.82 -10.56 11.40
N ARG A 60 -8.78 -11.50 10.46
CA ARG A 60 -7.81 -12.61 10.46
C ARG A 60 -6.71 -12.40 9.43
N VAL A 61 -5.64 -13.18 9.57
CA VAL A 61 -4.54 -13.20 8.59
C VAL A 61 -5.04 -13.56 7.18
N ALA A 62 -6.04 -14.43 7.06
CA ALA A 62 -6.67 -14.74 5.78
C ALA A 62 -7.31 -13.50 5.13
N ASP A 63 -8.04 -12.70 5.91
CA ASP A 63 -8.63 -11.45 5.42
C ASP A 63 -7.55 -10.46 4.95
N ALA A 64 -6.40 -10.44 5.64
CA ALA A 64 -5.25 -9.62 5.23
C ALA A 64 -4.61 -10.12 3.94
N ILE A 65 -4.45 -11.43 3.76
CA ILE A 65 -3.92 -12.03 2.52
C ILE A 65 -4.81 -11.67 1.34
N ASP A 66 -6.13 -11.86 1.49
CA ASP A 66 -7.10 -11.54 0.45
C ASP A 66 -7.05 -10.05 0.11
N TRP A 67 -7.02 -9.19 1.12
CA TRP A 67 -6.90 -7.74 0.92
C TRP A 67 -5.58 -7.32 0.25
N ILE A 68 -4.46 -7.98 0.53
CA ILE A 68 -3.17 -7.69 -0.13
C ILE A 68 -3.22 -8.10 -1.61
N ALA A 69 -3.87 -9.22 -1.93
CA ALA A 69 -3.97 -9.76 -3.28
C ALA A 69 -4.94 -8.96 -4.18
N GLU A 70 -5.94 -8.30 -3.59
CA GLU A 70 -6.84 -7.41 -4.32
C GLU A 70 -6.08 -6.27 -5.01
N GLU A 71 -6.50 -5.91 -6.23
CA GLU A 71 -5.96 -4.74 -6.92
C GLU A 71 -6.21 -3.47 -6.10
N ALA A 72 -5.26 -2.54 -6.15
CA ALA A 72 -5.49 -1.21 -5.62
C ALA A 72 -6.58 -0.50 -6.45
N PRO A 73 -7.36 0.41 -5.84
CA PRO A 73 -8.30 1.23 -6.60
C PRO A 73 -7.58 1.99 -7.73
N PRO A 74 -8.26 2.37 -8.82
CA PRO A 74 -7.63 3.04 -9.95
C PRO A 74 -6.80 4.25 -9.53
N GLY A 75 -5.51 4.24 -9.90
CA GLY A 75 -4.55 5.29 -9.52
C GLY A 75 -4.00 5.19 -8.08
N GLY A 76 -4.40 4.18 -7.31
CA GLY A 76 -3.89 3.87 -5.98
C GLY A 76 -2.82 2.79 -5.98
N GLN A 77 -2.15 2.63 -4.83
CA GLN A 77 -1.13 1.59 -4.61
C GLN A 77 -1.09 1.24 -3.12
N LYS A 78 -0.86 -0.05 -2.79
CA LYS A 78 -0.80 -0.55 -1.41
C LYS A 78 0.66 -0.66 -0.94
N TYR A 79 0.96 -0.04 0.20
CA TYR A 79 2.31 0.03 0.75
C TYR A 79 2.32 -0.32 2.24
N LEU A 80 3.44 -0.90 2.71
CA LEU A 80 3.74 -1.03 4.14
C LEU A 80 4.84 -0.06 4.54
N VAL A 81 4.73 0.45 5.77
CA VAL A 81 5.84 1.07 6.48
C VAL A 81 6.68 -0.03 7.12
N ALA A 82 7.91 -0.19 6.63
CA ALA A 82 8.95 -1.01 7.23
C ALA A 82 9.95 -0.10 7.98
N ARG A 83 10.70 -0.70 8.90
CA ARG A 83 11.81 -0.04 9.62
C ARG A 83 13.14 -0.42 8.99
#